data_AF-A0A969KTU4-F1
#
_entry.id   AF-A0A969KTU4-F1
#
_cell.length_a   1.000
_cell.length_b   1.000
_cell.length_c   1.000
_cell.angle_alpha   90.00
_cell.angle_beta   90.00
_cell.angle_gamma   90.00
#
_symmetry.space_group_name_H-M   'P 1'
#
loop_
_entity.id
_entity.type
_entity.pdbx_description
1 polymer ?
#
loop_
_entity_poly.entity_id
_entity_poly.type
_entity_poly.pdbx_seq_one_letter_code
_entity_poly.pdbx_strand_id
1 'polypeptide(L)'
;MEEWDGSSFQSDVEHDLEQAIEHYAKALQTIEPYTGQPPIEVLLDLLMARDRVQDILAATTASTTLPPQRLLVRLIQLDNQLRELTKVICRGDLLAQCCQSIKPPESSWWWYLKISDSESSLATQPRWMRFNWVWNLGTVVCLVFSTAFISQTAKAFSTKGFDFLGTLSTVGQGAGLAVVAGGALTDRGKRTVETVLSSLGIPQSLYAKVTFGIAASLMTVSYGIHTNLRLISDWYYHKGERYVVNNAWLQAQDSYIRSLNFDPSDRQSLLSLGELYESMGDFERAIAEYEKGLLSGEPEFLNAVGRARLLRSLEENGWEIPIDQQAISQVVALLQRAARHPDSQQNPPLLADVHTNAGIAGWAVVDFEAALSENANRVLNEVFLSFRDAMEQEEIGSANSTDIDAWRQSRGQCYLQLARLVNYILKVPYDDPFFNGSKFIYQGLDPRRYKDDPFACVEIERGDHPGATSDLQLMNVVKNSTPIALAFQKIDSNILQPDLTDARLLNTLQQRLYDQIQRTWQPLDLENP
;
A
#
# COMPACT_ATOMS: atom_id res chain seq x y z
N MET A 1 -91.55 2.58 6.18
CA MET A 1 -90.28 3.25 6.49
C MET A 1 -90.27 3.43 8.00
N GLU A 2 -89.78 2.42 8.70
CA GLU A 2 -89.35 2.59 10.09
C GLU A 2 -87.88 3.02 10.00
N GLU A 3 -87.59 4.23 10.47
CA GLU A 3 -86.24 4.72 10.68
C GLU A 3 -85.53 3.81 11.69
N TRP A 4 -84.52 3.08 11.23
CA TRP A 4 -83.64 2.28 12.07
C TRP A 4 -82.67 3.24 12.77
N ASP A 5 -82.87 3.45 14.07
CA ASP A 5 -82.09 4.38 14.89
C ASP A 5 -80.70 3.81 15.20
N GLY A 6 -79.69 4.21 14.43
CA GLY A 6 -78.29 3.83 14.64
C GLY A 6 -77.69 4.30 15.97
N SER A 7 -78.39 5.17 16.72
CA SER A 7 -77.92 5.64 18.03
C SER A 7 -78.13 4.63 19.16
N SER A 8 -79.14 3.76 19.07
CA SER A 8 -79.38 2.72 20.11
C SER A 8 -78.31 1.63 20.07
N PHE A 9 -77.92 1.19 18.87
CA PHE A 9 -76.90 0.16 18.67
C PHE A 9 -75.51 0.59 19.16
N GLN A 10 -75.16 1.88 18.99
CA GLN A 10 -73.89 2.42 19.46
C GLN A 10 -73.84 2.58 20.99
N SER A 11 -74.98 2.89 21.62
CA SER A 11 -75.12 2.92 23.09
C SER A 11 -74.96 1.54 23.72
N ASP A 12 -75.48 0.48 23.08
CA ASP A 12 -75.42 -0.88 23.61
C ASP A 12 -73.99 -1.46 23.57
N VAL A 13 -73.25 -1.22 22.47
CA VAL A 13 -71.85 -1.68 22.34
C VAL A 13 -70.90 -0.94 23.30
N GLU A 14 -71.12 0.36 23.52
CA GLU A 14 -70.34 1.11 24.52
C GLU A 14 -70.60 0.59 25.94
N HIS A 15 -71.86 0.28 26.26
CA HIS A 15 -72.24 -0.28 27.55
C HIS A 15 -71.63 -1.68 27.79
N ASP A 16 -71.66 -2.55 26.77
CA ASP A 16 -71.08 -3.89 26.84
C ASP A 16 -69.55 -3.87 27.01
N LEU A 17 -68.87 -2.95 26.31
CA LEU A 17 -67.42 -2.79 26.44
C LEU A 17 -67.03 -2.24 27.82
N GLU A 18 -67.81 -1.29 28.36
CA GLU A 18 -67.60 -0.74 29.70
C GLU A 18 -67.76 -1.83 30.77
N GLN A 19 -68.81 -2.64 30.70
CA GLN A 19 -69.01 -3.78 31.61
C GLN A 19 -67.87 -4.80 31.52
N ALA A 20 -67.40 -5.13 30.32
CA ALA A 20 -66.30 -6.10 30.15
C ALA A 20 -64.98 -5.58 30.74
N ILE A 21 -64.69 -4.28 30.58
CA ILE A 21 -63.50 -3.64 31.16
C ILE A 21 -63.60 -3.59 32.69
N GLU A 22 -64.78 -3.33 33.25
CA GLU A 22 -64.98 -3.39 34.70
C GLU A 22 -64.81 -4.80 35.26
N HIS A 23 -65.30 -5.81 34.55
CA HIS A 23 -65.10 -7.20 34.94
C HIS A 23 -63.61 -7.58 34.92
N TYR A 24 -62.88 -7.18 33.88
CA TYR A 24 -61.43 -7.37 33.80
C TYR A 24 -60.68 -6.66 34.95
N ALA A 25 -61.08 -5.43 35.30
CA ALA A 25 -60.51 -4.70 36.43
C ALA A 25 -60.74 -5.42 37.77
N LYS A 26 -61.93 -6.00 37.96
CA LYS A 26 -62.27 -6.75 39.18
C LYS A 26 -61.49 -8.06 39.28
N ALA A 27 -61.29 -8.76 38.17
CA ALA A 27 -60.48 -9.97 38.13
C ALA A 27 -59.01 -9.67 38.47
N LEU A 28 -58.46 -8.55 37.98
CA LEU A 28 -57.11 -8.09 38.34
C LEU A 28 -56.97 -7.80 39.85
N GLN A 29 -57.91 -7.05 40.43
CA GLN A 29 -57.92 -6.75 41.87
C GLN A 29 -57.98 -8.01 42.73
N THR A 30 -58.59 -9.08 42.22
CA THR A 30 -58.66 -10.37 42.92
C THR A 30 -57.29 -11.04 42.97
N ILE A 31 -56.42 -10.86 41.96
CA ILE A 31 -55.08 -11.45 41.91
C ILE A 31 -54.02 -10.61 42.64
N GLU A 32 -54.14 -9.28 42.65
CA GLU A 32 -53.20 -8.36 43.31
C GLU A 32 -52.74 -8.76 44.74
N PRO A 33 -53.61 -9.24 45.66
CA PRO A 33 -53.18 -9.59 47.02
C PRO A 33 -52.39 -10.91 47.12
N TYR A 34 -52.32 -11.72 46.07
CA TYR A 34 -51.62 -13.00 46.12
C TYR A 34 -50.10 -12.82 46.04
N THR A 35 -49.40 -13.24 47.09
CA THR A 35 -47.93 -13.31 47.12
C THR A 35 -47.38 -14.67 46.68
N GLY A 36 -48.27 -15.66 46.47
CA GLY A 36 -48.00 -17.03 46.01
C GLY A 36 -48.77 -17.38 44.73
N GLN A 37 -48.75 -18.65 44.31
CA GLN A 37 -49.47 -19.10 43.11
C GLN A 37 -50.99 -18.97 43.32
N PRO A 38 -51.72 -18.22 42.46
CA PRO A 38 -53.17 -18.08 42.59
C PRO A 38 -53.89 -19.39 42.22
N PRO A 39 -55.10 -19.64 42.75
CA PRO A 39 -55.94 -20.76 42.33
C PRO A 39 -56.22 -20.70 40.82
N ILE A 40 -56.30 -21.87 40.18
CA ILE A 40 -56.53 -21.96 38.72
C ILE A 40 -57.83 -21.27 38.29
N GLU A 41 -58.88 -21.32 39.12
CA GLU A 41 -60.17 -20.66 38.85
C GLU A 41 -60.02 -19.14 38.74
N VAL A 42 -59.26 -18.53 39.65
CA VAL A 42 -59.03 -17.08 39.67
C VAL A 42 -58.14 -16.66 38.49
N LEU A 43 -57.14 -17.48 38.15
CA LEU A 43 -56.28 -17.23 36.99
C LEU A 43 -57.06 -17.33 35.66
N LEU A 44 -57.91 -18.36 35.52
CA LEU A 44 -58.73 -18.53 34.32
C LEU A 44 -59.76 -17.41 34.18
N ASP A 45 -60.41 -17.00 35.28
CA ASP A 45 -61.37 -15.89 35.27
C ASP A 45 -60.72 -14.59 34.77
N LEU A 46 -59.50 -14.30 35.22
CA LEU A 46 -58.72 -13.14 34.73
C LEU A 46 -58.43 -13.22 33.22
N LEU A 47 -57.93 -14.36 32.74
CA LEU A 47 -57.54 -14.51 31.33
C LEU A 47 -58.77 -14.48 30.41
N MET A 48 -59.86 -15.13 30.82
CA MET A 48 -61.14 -15.12 30.10
C MET A 48 -61.82 -13.75 30.14
N ALA A 49 -61.72 -13.01 31.24
CA ALA A 49 -62.20 -11.63 31.30
C ALA A 49 -61.48 -10.74 30.27
N ARG A 50 -60.17 -10.96 30.05
CA ARG A 50 -59.42 -10.23 29.03
C ARG A 50 -59.75 -10.67 27.60
N ASP A 51 -60.02 -11.96 27.39
CA ASP A 51 -60.53 -12.47 26.11
C ASP A 51 -61.88 -11.83 25.76
N ARG A 52 -62.79 -11.73 26.74
CA ARG A 52 -64.10 -11.09 26.53
C ARG A 52 -63.98 -9.63 26.08
N VAL A 53 -63.04 -8.88 26.64
CA VAL A 53 -62.74 -7.50 26.20
C VAL A 53 -62.22 -7.52 24.75
N GLN A 54 -61.34 -8.47 24.40
CA GLN A 54 -60.80 -8.59 23.05
C GLN A 54 -61.88 -8.90 22.01
N ASP A 55 -62.82 -9.80 22.34
CA ASP A 55 -63.91 -10.20 21.45
C ASP A 55 -64.83 -9.02 21.11
N ILE A 56 -65.19 -8.23 22.11
CA ILE A 56 -66.05 -7.04 21.93
C ILE A 56 -65.31 -5.97 21.10
N LEU A 57 -64.02 -5.74 21.35
CA LEU A 57 -63.21 -4.82 20.56
C LEU A 57 -63.07 -5.25 19.10
N ALA A 58 -62.90 -6.55 18.84
CA ALA A 58 -62.84 -7.12 17.49
C ALA A 58 -64.19 -6.96 16.75
N ALA A 59 -65.32 -7.20 17.44
CA ALA A 59 -66.66 -6.98 16.87
C ALA A 59 -66.94 -5.49 16.57
N THR A 60 -66.45 -4.60 17.43
CA THR A 60 -66.60 -3.14 17.30
C THR A 60 -65.78 -2.60 16.12
N THR A 61 -64.56 -3.10 15.92
CA THR A 61 -63.69 -2.72 14.79
C THR A 61 -64.19 -3.25 13.45
N ALA A 62 -64.84 -4.42 13.42
CA ALA A 62 -65.50 -4.94 12.22
C ALA A 62 -66.74 -4.12 11.80
N SER A 63 -67.35 -3.39 12.74
CA SER A 63 -68.59 -2.62 12.53
C SER A 63 -68.37 -1.13 12.21
N THR A 64 -67.11 -0.70 11.97
CA THR A 64 -66.71 0.69 11.64
C THR A 64 -67.02 1.74 12.73
N THR A 65 -67.39 1.32 13.94
CA THR A 65 -67.56 2.18 15.11
C THR A 65 -66.25 2.25 15.88
N LEU A 66 -65.75 3.46 16.18
CA LEU A 66 -64.55 3.63 17.00
C LEU A 66 -64.90 3.56 18.49
N PRO A 67 -64.21 2.73 19.30
CA PRO A 67 -64.45 2.68 20.73
C PRO A 67 -64.05 4.01 21.41
N PRO A 68 -64.76 4.43 22.48
CA PRO A 68 -64.46 5.67 23.21
C PRO A 68 -63.03 5.71 23.74
N GLN A 69 -62.33 6.84 23.55
CA GLN A 69 -60.94 7.01 23.98
C GLN A 69 -60.75 6.74 25.49
N ARG A 70 -61.75 7.09 26.32
CA ARG A 70 -61.72 6.84 27.78
C ARG A 70 -61.56 5.36 28.13
N LEU A 71 -62.24 4.48 27.41
CA LEU A 71 -62.24 3.03 27.66
C LEU A 71 -60.93 2.39 27.18
N LEU A 72 -60.38 2.86 26.06
CA LEU A 72 -59.07 2.42 25.58
C LEU A 72 -57.93 2.78 26.54
N VAL A 73 -57.94 4.02 27.09
CA VAL A 73 -56.96 4.44 28.11
C VAL A 73 -57.07 3.56 29.35
N ARG A 74 -58.30 3.26 29.79
CA ARG A 74 -58.53 2.37 30.93
C ARG A 74 -58.00 0.96 30.68
N LEU A 75 -58.24 0.39 29.50
CA LEU A 75 -57.73 -0.92 29.13
C LEU A 75 -56.20 -0.98 29.14
N ILE A 76 -55.53 0.04 28.59
CA ILE A 76 -54.05 0.11 28.58
C ILE A 76 -53.49 0.11 30.00
N GLN A 77 -54.14 0.82 30.94
CA GLN A 77 -53.73 0.83 32.35
C GLN A 77 -53.85 -0.57 32.97
N LEU A 78 -54.98 -1.25 32.75
CA LEU A 78 -55.22 -2.60 33.26
C LEU A 78 -54.24 -3.63 32.64
N ASP A 79 -53.95 -3.52 31.35
CA ASP A 79 -52.96 -4.36 30.66
C ASP A 79 -51.54 -4.17 31.23
N ASN A 80 -51.19 -2.95 31.69
CA ASN A 80 -49.93 -2.71 32.37
C ASN A 80 -49.91 -3.32 33.78
N GLN A 81 -51.01 -3.24 34.54
CA GLN A 81 -51.12 -3.93 35.83
C GLN A 81 -50.97 -5.45 35.67
N LEU A 82 -51.58 -6.03 34.63
CA LEU A 82 -51.41 -7.45 34.31
C LEU A 82 -49.93 -7.83 34.08
N ARG A 83 -49.17 -6.96 33.39
CA ARG A 83 -47.74 -7.19 33.15
C ARG A 83 -46.94 -7.14 34.45
N GLU A 84 -47.27 -6.26 35.39
CA GLU A 84 -46.63 -6.21 36.70
C GLU A 84 -46.85 -7.50 37.50
N LEU A 85 -48.03 -8.11 37.35
CA LEU A 85 -48.41 -9.39 37.99
C LEU A 85 -47.79 -10.63 37.32
N THR A 86 -47.01 -10.49 36.24
CA THR A 86 -46.35 -11.61 35.54
C THR A 86 -45.56 -12.52 36.48
N LYS A 87 -44.86 -11.94 37.47
CA LYS A 87 -44.06 -12.70 38.45
C LYS A 87 -44.91 -13.59 39.37
N VAL A 88 -46.18 -13.27 39.57
CA VAL A 88 -47.13 -14.03 40.40
C VAL A 88 -47.84 -15.06 39.53
N ILE A 89 -48.29 -14.66 38.34
CA ILE A 89 -49.02 -15.50 37.38
C ILE A 89 -48.16 -16.63 36.81
N CYS A 90 -46.90 -16.35 36.48
CA CYS A 90 -45.97 -17.35 35.91
C CYS A 90 -45.32 -18.25 36.97
N ARG A 91 -45.74 -18.21 38.24
CA ARG A 91 -45.25 -19.14 39.25
C ARG A 91 -45.93 -20.50 39.08
N GLY A 92 -45.12 -21.53 38.83
CA GLY A 92 -45.58 -22.90 38.59
C GLY A 92 -46.14 -23.10 37.18
N ASP A 93 -46.70 -24.29 36.92
CA ASP A 93 -47.05 -24.71 35.56
C ASP A 93 -48.51 -24.45 35.16
N LEU A 94 -49.31 -23.80 36.02
CA LEU A 94 -50.75 -23.63 35.78
C LEU A 94 -51.06 -22.84 34.50
N LEU A 95 -50.32 -21.77 34.21
CA LEU A 95 -50.50 -21.00 32.97
C LEU A 95 -50.23 -21.87 31.73
N ALA A 96 -49.17 -22.69 31.78
CA ALA A 96 -48.83 -23.61 30.69
C ALA A 96 -49.89 -24.70 30.51
N GLN A 97 -50.45 -25.22 31.61
CA GLN A 97 -51.56 -26.19 31.57
C GLN A 97 -52.81 -25.58 30.92
N CYS A 98 -53.16 -24.35 31.27
CA CYS A 98 -54.31 -23.65 30.68
C CYS A 98 -54.11 -23.44 29.17
N CYS A 99 -52.92 -23.01 28.74
CA CYS A 99 -52.61 -22.82 27.32
C CYS A 99 -52.65 -24.12 26.51
N GLN A 100 -52.27 -25.26 27.09
CA GLN A 100 -52.34 -26.57 26.42
C GLN A 100 -53.79 -27.04 26.21
N SER A 101 -54.67 -26.80 27.18
CA SER A 101 -56.08 -27.22 27.11
C SER A 101 -56.94 -26.29 26.23
N ILE A 102 -56.75 -24.97 26.34
CA ILE A 102 -57.61 -23.96 25.69
C ILE A 102 -57.12 -23.61 24.27
N LYS A 103 -55.82 -23.70 24.02
CA LYS A 103 -55.17 -23.33 22.72
C LYS A 103 -55.61 -21.94 22.22
N PRO A 104 -55.33 -20.87 22.98
CA PRO A 104 -55.69 -19.51 22.60
C PRO A 104 -54.95 -19.05 21.31
N PRO A 105 -55.50 -18.09 20.55
CA PRO A 105 -54.85 -17.55 19.36
C PRO A 105 -53.58 -16.76 19.69
N GLU A 106 -52.58 -16.77 18.80
CA GLU A 106 -51.28 -16.10 19.00
C GLU A 106 -51.38 -14.58 19.19
N SER A 107 -52.50 -13.95 18.78
CA SER A 107 -52.78 -12.53 19.00
C SER A 107 -53.04 -12.15 20.46
N SER A 108 -53.36 -13.12 21.31
CA SER A 108 -53.71 -12.90 22.72
C SER A 108 -52.48 -12.97 23.63
N TRP A 109 -51.64 -11.93 23.59
CA TRP A 109 -50.34 -11.89 24.28
C TRP A 109 -50.40 -12.19 25.80
N TRP A 110 -51.54 -11.92 26.45
CA TRP A 110 -51.76 -12.17 27.88
C TRP A 110 -51.75 -13.66 28.27
N TRP A 111 -51.97 -14.58 27.32
CA TRP A 111 -51.80 -16.02 27.54
C TRP A 111 -50.33 -16.48 27.48
N TYR A 112 -49.43 -15.63 26.99
CA TYR A 112 -48.02 -15.97 26.73
C TYR A 112 -47.03 -15.12 27.53
N LEU A 113 -47.42 -14.69 28.73
CA LEU A 113 -46.56 -13.93 29.64
C LEU A 113 -45.28 -14.72 29.98
N LYS A 114 -44.12 -14.04 29.91
CA LYS A 114 -42.79 -14.60 30.25
C LYS A 114 -42.05 -13.68 31.21
N ILE A 115 -41.33 -14.26 32.16
CA ILE A 115 -40.41 -13.52 33.04
C ILE A 115 -39.24 -13.04 32.17
N SER A 116 -38.94 -11.74 32.18
CA SER A 116 -37.80 -11.18 31.44
C SER A 116 -36.47 -11.70 32.02
N ASP A 117 -35.67 -12.39 31.20
CA ASP A 117 -34.38 -13.01 31.54
C ASP A 117 -33.29 -12.04 32.08
N SER A 118 -33.54 -10.73 32.04
CA SER A 118 -32.62 -9.69 32.49
C SER A 118 -32.50 -9.57 34.01
N GLU A 119 -33.51 -9.95 34.80
CA GLU A 119 -33.47 -9.77 36.27
C GLU A 119 -32.98 -11.02 37.03
N SER A 120 -33.19 -12.24 36.53
CA SER A 120 -32.77 -13.47 37.22
C SER A 120 -31.28 -13.79 37.07
N SER A 121 -30.65 -13.34 35.98
CA SER A 121 -29.25 -13.66 35.62
C SER A 121 -28.21 -12.81 36.37
N LEU A 122 -28.59 -11.67 36.94
CA LEU A 122 -27.68 -10.75 37.64
C LEU A 122 -27.54 -11.01 39.14
N ALA A 123 -28.51 -11.67 39.77
CA ALA A 123 -28.56 -11.86 41.22
C ALA A 123 -27.75 -13.08 41.72
N THR A 124 -27.50 -14.09 40.87
CA THR A 124 -26.94 -15.39 41.28
C THR A 124 -25.54 -15.70 40.74
N GLN A 125 -24.95 -14.85 39.89
CA GLN A 125 -23.61 -15.12 39.35
C GLN A 125 -22.48 -14.57 40.23
N PRO A 126 -21.40 -15.35 40.46
CA PRO A 126 -20.26 -14.91 41.25
C PRO A 126 -19.56 -13.72 40.59
N ARG A 127 -19.03 -12.79 41.40
CA ARG A 127 -18.53 -11.45 40.97
C ARG A 127 -17.56 -11.46 39.77
N TRP A 128 -16.78 -12.53 39.59
CA TRP A 128 -15.83 -12.67 38.47
C TRP A 128 -16.50 -12.96 37.12
N MET A 129 -17.71 -13.52 37.12
CA MET A 129 -18.48 -13.85 35.91
C MET A 129 -19.18 -12.61 35.32
N ARG A 130 -19.32 -11.55 36.13
CA ARG A 130 -19.77 -10.21 35.68
C ARG A 130 -18.84 -9.56 34.66
N PHE A 131 -17.59 -10.02 34.54
CA PHE A 131 -16.62 -9.50 33.58
C PHE A 131 -16.54 -10.30 32.28
N ASN A 132 -17.39 -11.31 32.07
CA ASN A 132 -17.39 -12.09 30.83
C ASN A 132 -17.63 -11.25 29.58
N TRP A 133 -18.41 -10.17 29.68
CA TRP A 133 -18.61 -9.23 28.58
C TRP A 133 -17.31 -8.55 28.14
N VAL A 134 -16.36 -8.32 29.07
CA VAL A 134 -15.05 -7.70 28.76
C VAL A 134 -14.22 -8.64 27.89
N TRP A 135 -14.17 -9.93 28.22
CA TRP A 135 -13.45 -10.94 27.44
C TRP A 135 -14.07 -11.16 26.06
N ASN A 136 -15.41 -11.16 25.98
CA ASN A 136 -16.11 -11.25 24.69
C ASN A 136 -15.87 -10.01 23.83
N LEU A 137 -15.91 -8.81 24.42
CA LEU A 137 -15.57 -7.55 23.73
C LEU A 137 -14.11 -7.57 23.25
N GLY A 138 -13.18 -7.99 24.11
CA GLY A 138 -11.77 -8.14 23.76
C GLY A 138 -11.55 -9.14 22.61
N THR A 139 -12.32 -10.23 22.58
CA THR A 139 -12.28 -11.24 21.51
C THR A 139 -12.67 -10.61 20.17
N VAL A 140 -13.76 -9.82 20.15
CA VAL A 140 -14.18 -9.09 18.95
C VAL A 140 -13.09 -8.14 18.47
N VAL A 141 -12.53 -7.35 19.37
CA VAL A 141 -11.44 -6.41 19.03
C VAL A 141 -10.23 -7.14 18.43
N CYS A 142 -9.77 -8.23 19.04
CA CYS A 142 -8.65 -9.01 18.52
C CYS A 142 -8.93 -9.60 17.13
N LEU A 143 -10.15 -10.12 16.89
CA LEU A 143 -10.53 -10.65 15.58
C LEU A 143 -10.60 -9.57 14.50
N VAL A 144 -11.09 -8.37 14.85
CA VAL A 144 -11.13 -7.21 13.94
C VAL A 144 -9.71 -6.83 13.50
N PHE A 145 -8.79 -6.63 14.46
CA PHE A 145 -7.40 -6.30 14.15
C PHE A 145 -6.69 -7.42 13.40
N SER A 146 -6.89 -8.68 13.81
CA SER A 146 -6.34 -9.83 13.09
C SER A 146 -6.79 -9.87 11.63
N THR A 147 -8.08 -9.63 11.36
CA THR A 147 -8.61 -9.62 9.99
C THR A 147 -7.98 -8.48 9.16
N ALA A 148 -7.78 -7.31 9.76
CA ALA A 148 -7.11 -6.19 9.11
C ALA A 148 -5.66 -6.54 8.72
N PHE A 149 -4.88 -7.11 9.65
CA PHE A 149 -3.51 -7.53 9.38
C PHE A 149 -3.44 -8.65 8.34
N ILE A 150 -4.32 -9.66 8.41
CA ILE A 150 -4.41 -10.74 7.39
C ILE A 150 -4.73 -10.15 6.01
N SER A 151 -5.65 -9.18 5.93
CA SER A 151 -5.99 -8.55 4.66
C SER A 151 -4.80 -7.80 4.06
N GLN A 152 -4.06 -7.04 4.87
CA GLN A 152 -2.88 -6.31 4.41
C GLN A 152 -1.75 -7.25 3.98
N THR A 153 -1.44 -8.28 4.77
CA THR A 153 -0.41 -9.27 4.41
C THR A 153 -0.79 -10.04 3.15
N ALA A 154 -2.05 -10.46 3.01
CA ALA A 154 -2.48 -11.22 1.84
C ALA A 154 -2.42 -10.42 0.53
N LYS A 155 -2.63 -9.09 0.58
CA LYS A 155 -2.40 -8.22 -0.59
C LYS A 155 -0.94 -8.27 -1.04
N ALA A 156 0.01 -8.23 -0.09
CA ALA A 156 1.43 -8.30 -0.40
C ALA A 156 1.84 -9.62 -1.10
N PHE A 157 1.16 -10.72 -0.80
CA PHE A 157 1.40 -12.02 -1.46
C PHE A 157 0.66 -12.21 -2.79
N SER A 158 -0.28 -11.33 -3.17
CA SER A 158 -1.07 -11.50 -4.39
C SER A 158 -0.41 -10.84 -5.60
N THR A 159 0.15 -11.64 -6.50
CA THR A 159 1.00 -11.16 -7.62
C THR A 159 0.31 -11.15 -9.00
N LYS A 160 -0.99 -10.84 -9.05
CA LYS A 160 -1.93 -10.96 -10.21
C LYS A 160 -2.61 -12.33 -10.27
N GLY A 161 -3.91 -12.36 -10.02
CA GLY A 161 -4.78 -13.51 -10.36
C GLY A 161 -5.51 -14.17 -9.21
N PHE A 162 -5.16 -13.89 -7.95
CA PHE A 162 -5.99 -14.30 -6.81
C PHE A 162 -6.78 -13.09 -6.32
N ASP A 163 -8.08 -13.06 -6.62
CA ASP A 163 -9.00 -12.06 -6.07
C ASP A 163 -9.30 -12.39 -4.59
N PHE A 164 -8.24 -12.34 -3.79
CA PHE A 164 -8.31 -12.45 -2.34
C PHE A 164 -9.18 -11.31 -1.78
N LEU A 165 -9.16 -10.13 -2.43
CA LEU A 165 -10.10 -9.06 -2.12
C LEU A 165 -11.54 -9.44 -2.47
N GLY A 166 -11.86 -10.13 -3.54
CA GLY A 166 -13.23 -10.60 -3.81
C GLY A 166 -13.74 -11.57 -2.73
N THR A 167 -12.85 -12.41 -2.21
CA THR A 167 -13.16 -13.40 -1.15
C THR A 167 -13.13 -12.82 0.27
N LEU A 168 -12.39 -11.74 0.52
CA LEU A 168 -12.35 -11.02 1.81
C LEU A 168 -13.11 -9.68 1.80
N SER A 169 -13.55 -9.14 0.67
CA SER A 169 -14.33 -7.87 0.59
C SER A 169 -15.76 -8.06 1.06
N THR A 170 -16.27 -9.29 1.00
CA THR A 170 -17.43 -9.74 1.78
C THR A 170 -17.22 -9.58 3.29
N VAL A 171 -15.97 -9.49 3.76
CA VAL A 171 -15.56 -9.26 5.15
C VAL A 171 -15.17 -7.79 5.42
N GLY A 172 -14.68 -7.05 4.43
CA GLY A 172 -14.06 -5.73 4.61
C GLY A 172 -14.97 -4.50 4.56
N GLN A 173 -16.15 -4.55 3.92
CA GLN A 173 -17.05 -3.39 3.83
C GLN A 173 -18.13 -3.43 4.91
N GLY A 174 -17.81 -3.04 6.15
CA GLY A 174 -18.77 -2.68 7.22
C GLY A 174 -19.73 -3.79 7.72
N ALA A 175 -20.48 -4.43 6.84
CA ALA A 175 -21.34 -5.59 7.07
C ALA A 175 -20.52 -6.89 7.26
N GLY A 176 -19.37 -7.02 6.61
CA GLY A 176 -18.52 -8.21 6.70
C GLY A 176 -17.84 -8.42 8.05
N LEU A 177 -17.46 -7.33 8.71
CA LEU A 177 -16.98 -7.30 10.10
C LEU A 177 -18.04 -7.86 11.06
N ALA A 178 -19.32 -7.56 10.80
CA ALA A 178 -20.44 -8.13 11.55
C ALA A 178 -20.73 -9.59 11.18
N VAL A 179 -20.27 -10.12 10.05
CA VAL A 179 -20.43 -11.54 9.69
C VAL A 179 -19.33 -12.41 10.29
N VAL A 180 -18.08 -11.92 10.40
CA VAL A 180 -16.99 -12.66 11.07
C VAL A 180 -17.07 -12.49 12.59
N ALA A 181 -17.29 -11.27 13.09
CA ALA A 181 -17.56 -11.06 14.52
C ALA A 181 -18.94 -11.63 14.88
N GLY A 182 -19.98 -11.37 14.10
CA GLY A 182 -21.31 -11.93 14.37
C GLY A 182 -21.41 -13.42 14.08
N GLY A 183 -20.63 -14.02 13.18
CA GLY A 183 -20.66 -15.47 12.91
C GLY A 183 -20.25 -16.29 14.13
N ALA A 184 -19.17 -15.90 14.80
CA ALA A 184 -18.72 -16.50 16.06
C ALA A 184 -19.59 -16.10 17.27
N LEU A 185 -20.18 -14.89 17.25
CA LEU A 185 -21.06 -14.39 18.33
C LEU A 185 -22.57 -14.64 18.11
N THR A 186 -22.99 -15.24 16.99
CA THR A 186 -24.37 -15.69 16.78
C THR A 186 -24.68 -16.84 17.73
N ASP A 187 -25.96 -17.05 18.05
CA ASP A 187 -26.39 -18.22 18.82
C ASP A 187 -25.90 -19.54 18.23
N ARG A 188 -25.68 -19.59 16.90
CA ARG A 188 -25.08 -20.74 16.20
C ARG A 188 -23.58 -20.85 16.46
N GLY A 189 -22.82 -19.75 16.29
CA GLY A 189 -21.38 -19.72 16.55
C GLY A 189 -21.02 -20.05 17.99
N LYS A 190 -21.76 -19.47 18.95
CA LYS A 190 -21.58 -19.72 20.38
C LYS A 190 -21.77 -21.19 20.74
N ARG A 191 -22.82 -21.84 20.20
CA ARG A 191 -23.06 -23.28 20.41
C ARG A 191 -21.96 -24.16 19.84
N THR A 192 -21.41 -23.82 18.67
CA THR A 192 -20.28 -24.56 18.08
C THR A 192 -19.04 -24.44 18.96
N VAL A 193 -18.71 -23.23 19.42
CA VAL A 193 -17.58 -22.99 20.33
C VAL A 193 -17.78 -23.73 21.65
N GLU A 194 -18.97 -23.67 22.25
CA GLU A 194 -19.31 -24.40 23.48
C GLU A 194 -19.18 -25.91 23.30
N THR A 195 -19.63 -26.46 22.16
CA THR A 195 -19.50 -27.89 21.83
C THR A 195 -18.02 -28.30 21.74
N VAL A 196 -17.19 -27.50 21.04
CA VAL A 196 -15.75 -27.79 20.90
C VAL A 196 -15.04 -27.66 22.25
N LEU A 197 -15.27 -26.59 23.01
CA LEU A 197 -14.60 -26.40 24.31
C LEU A 197 -15.05 -27.45 25.34
N SER A 198 -16.31 -27.86 25.32
CA SER A 198 -16.81 -28.96 26.18
C SER A 198 -16.18 -30.30 25.81
N SER A 199 -15.98 -30.57 24.51
CA SER A 199 -15.28 -31.78 24.05
C SER A 199 -13.81 -31.84 24.49
N LEU A 200 -13.19 -30.67 24.71
CA LEU A 200 -11.83 -30.52 25.25
C LEU A 200 -11.78 -30.54 26.79
N GLY A 201 -12.90 -30.79 27.47
CA GLY A 201 -12.97 -30.86 28.93
C GLY A 201 -12.82 -29.51 29.64
N ILE A 202 -13.00 -28.38 28.93
CA ILE A 202 -12.85 -27.06 29.52
C ILE A 202 -14.13 -26.70 30.31
N PRO A 203 -14.01 -26.18 31.54
CA PRO A 203 -15.18 -25.77 32.32
C PRO A 203 -15.81 -24.50 31.73
N GLN A 204 -17.14 -24.42 31.76
CA GLN A 204 -17.93 -23.31 31.18
C GLN A 204 -17.52 -21.93 31.73
N SER A 205 -16.97 -21.86 32.94
CA SER A 205 -16.45 -20.64 33.55
C SER A 205 -15.25 -20.02 32.82
N LEU A 206 -14.51 -20.81 32.04
CA LEU A 206 -13.30 -20.38 31.34
C LEU A 206 -13.51 -20.12 29.86
N TYR A 207 -14.69 -20.38 29.30
CA TYR A 207 -14.93 -20.29 27.85
C TYR A 207 -14.55 -18.92 27.28
N ALA A 208 -15.04 -17.84 27.89
CA ALA A 208 -14.74 -16.48 27.43
C ALA A 208 -13.24 -16.13 27.48
N LYS A 209 -12.50 -16.68 28.45
CA LYS A 209 -11.05 -16.45 28.59
C LYS A 209 -10.26 -17.24 27.55
N VAL A 210 -10.65 -18.50 27.29
CA VAL A 210 -9.99 -19.35 26.29
C VAL A 210 -10.23 -18.81 24.89
N THR A 211 -11.46 -18.40 24.55
CA THR A 211 -11.76 -17.80 23.25
C THR A 211 -11.01 -16.50 23.03
N PHE A 212 -10.91 -15.66 24.06
CA PHE A 212 -10.08 -14.46 24.03
C PHE A 212 -8.60 -14.82 23.80
N GLY A 213 -8.07 -15.82 24.51
CA GLY A 213 -6.69 -16.27 24.36
C GLY A 213 -6.37 -16.75 22.94
N ILE A 214 -7.28 -17.48 22.31
CA ILE A 214 -7.15 -17.92 20.90
C ILE A 214 -7.19 -16.72 19.95
N ALA A 215 -8.12 -15.78 20.13
CA ALA A 215 -8.19 -14.59 19.30
C ALA A 215 -6.95 -13.69 19.46
N ALA A 216 -6.43 -13.56 20.69
CA ALA A 216 -5.23 -12.80 20.99
C ALA A 216 -3.96 -13.47 20.41
N SER A 217 -3.88 -14.80 20.42
CA SER A 217 -2.75 -15.52 19.79
C SER A 217 -2.78 -15.37 18.28
N LEU A 218 -3.96 -15.49 17.65
CA LEU A 218 -4.14 -15.25 16.22
C LEU A 218 -3.73 -13.82 15.83
N MET A 219 -4.19 -12.82 16.61
CA MET A 219 -3.79 -11.42 16.41
C MET A 219 -2.28 -11.24 16.54
N THR A 220 -1.65 -11.83 17.56
CA THR A 220 -0.20 -11.73 17.78
C THR A 220 0.59 -12.36 16.63
N VAL A 221 0.18 -13.55 16.16
CA VAL A 221 0.82 -14.22 15.02
C VAL A 221 0.66 -13.38 13.75
N SER A 222 -0.56 -12.90 13.48
CA SER A 222 -0.83 -12.08 12.29
C SER A 222 -0.07 -10.75 12.32
N TYR A 223 0.02 -10.10 13.49
CA TYR A 223 0.82 -8.91 13.69
C TYR A 223 2.31 -9.22 13.47
N GLY A 224 2.80 -10.34 14.02
CA GLY A 224 4.18 -10.80 13.81
C GLY A 224 4.50 -11.00 12.33
N ILE A 225 3.62 -11.66 11.57
CA ILE A 225 3.82 -11.82 10.11
C ILE A 225 3.84 -10.45 9.43
N HIS A 226 2.91 -9.56 9.78
CA HIS A 226 2.82 -8.22 9.21
C HIS A 226 4.09 -7.37 9.46
N THR A 227 4.61 -7.37 10.69
CA THR A 227 5.84 -6.63 11.00
C THR A 227 7.08 -7.22 10.35
N ASN A 228 7.06 -8.51 10.02
CA ASN A 228 8.18 -9.19 9.37
C ASN A 228 8.10 -9.19 7.83
N LEU A 229 7.10 -8.54 7.22
CA LEU A 229 7.01 -8.44 5.75
C LEU A 229 8.26 -7.76 5.16
N ARG A 230 8.85 -6.81 5.88
CA ARG A 230 10.10 -6.15 5.48
C ARG A 230 11.25 -7.13 5.24
N LEU A 231 11.39 -8.18 6.05
CA LEU A 231 12.44 -9.19 5.83
C LEU A 231 12.25 -9.96 4.52
N ILE A 232 10.98 -10.19 4.13
CA ILE A 232 10.65 -10.83 2.86
C ILE A 232 10.97 -9.86 1.71
N SER A 233 10.69 -8.56 1.89
CA SER A 233 11.09 -7.50 0.98
C SER A 233 12.60 -7.52 0.73
N ASP A 234 13.42 -7.42 1.80
CA ASP A 234 14.88 -7.41 1.73
C ASP A 234 15.42 -8.64 0.97
N TRP A 235 14.83 -9.82 1.21
CA TRP A 235 15.20 -11.04 0.49
C TRP A 235 14.95 -10.96 -1.02
N TYR A 236 13.80 -10.41 -1.42
CA TYR A 236 13.46 -10.22 -2.83
C TYR A 236 14.32 -9.13 -3.47
N TYR A 237 14.63 -8.04 -2.76
CA TYR A 237 15.58 -7.04 -3.20
C TYR A 237 16.95 -7.66 -3.53
N HIS A 238 17.56 -8.38 -2.58
CA HIS A 238 18.86 -9.04 -2.82
C HIS A 238 18.80 -10.15 -3.88
N LYS A 239 17.63 -10.74 -4.11
CA LYS A 239 17.42 -11.65 -5.24
C LYS A 239 17.45 -10.89 -6.57
N GLY A 240 16.83 -9.71 -6.62
CA GLY A 240 16.88 -8.80 -7.76
C GLY A 240 18.31 -8.38 -8.11
N GLU A 241 19.09 -7.94 -7.12
CA GLU A 241 20.51 -7.55 -7.30
C GLU A 241 21.32 -8.69 -7.95
N ARG A 242 21.13 -9.93 -7.47
CA ARG A 242 21.80 -11.09 -8.06
C ARG A 242 21.38 -11.35 -9.50
N TYR A 243 20.14 -11.06 -9.86
CA TYR A 243 19.70 -11.18 -11.26
C TYR A 243 20.29 -10.07 -12.14
N VAL A 244 20.41 -8.84 -11.63
CA VAL A 244 21.10 -7.74 -12.32
C VAL A 244 22.55 -8.11 -12.64
N VAL A 245 23.29 -8.62 -11.65
CA VAL A 245 24.68 -9.09 -11.85
C VAL A 245 24.79 -10.20 -12.91
N ASN A 246 23.73 -11.00 -13.09
CA ASN A 246 23.66 -12.06 -14.09
C ASN A 246 22.99 -11.63 -15.41
N ASN A 247 22.79 -10.32 -15.65
CA ASN A 247 22.10 -9.76 -16.83
C ASN A 247 20.68 -10.31 -17.06
N ALA A 248 20.02 -10.79 -16.00
CA ALA A 248 18.68 -11.38 -16.03
C ALA A 248 17.61 -10.34 -15.69
N TRP A 249 17.46 -9.33 -16.55
CA TRP A 249 16.69 -8.11 -16.29
C TRP A 249 15.21 -8.32 -15.97
N LEU A 250 14.54 -9.24 -16.67
CA LEU A 250 13.11 -9.53 -16.42
C LEU A 250 12.90 -10.18 -15.05
N GLN A 251 13.83 -11.05 -14.64
CA GLN A 251 13.79 -11.70 -13.33
C GLN A 251 14.16 -10.73 -12.21
N ALA A 252 15.07 -9.78 -12.46
CA ALA A 252 15.36 -8.68 -11.55
C ALA A 252 14.11 -7.82 -11.34
N GLN A 253 13.43 -7.42 -12.42
CA GLN A 253 12.18 -6.66 -12.36
C GLN A 253 11.11 -7.36 -11.52
N ASP A 254 10.82 -8.64 -11.77
CA ASP A 254 9.83 -9.39 -10.98
C ASP A 254 10.23 -9.45 -9.50
N SER A 255 11.53 -9.57 -9.20
CA SER A 255 12.03 -9.60 -7.83
C SER A 255 11.84 -8.25 -7.12
N TYR A 256 12.20 -7.12 -7.75
CA TYR A 256 11.97 -5.80 -7.15
C TYR A 256 10.48 -5.47 -7.01
N ILE A 257 9.65 -5.81 -7.98
CA ILE A 257 8.18 -5.64 -7.86
C ILE A 257 7.64 -6.45 -6.68
N ARG A 258 8.11 -7.68 -6.49
CA ARG A 258 7.72 -8.48 -5.32
C ARG A 258 8.20 -7.86 -4.02
N SER A 259 9.42 -7.34 -3.98
CA SER A 259 9.93 -6.59 -2.83
C SER A 259 8.96 -5.46 -2.47
N LEU A 260 8.62 -4.60 -3.44
CA LEU A 260 7.70 -3.48 -3.26
C LEU A 260 6.26 -3.88 -2.92
N ASN A 261 5.84 -5.12 -3.22
CA ASN A 261 4.55 -5.62 -2.74
C ASN A 261 4.57 -5.87 -1.22
N PHE A 262 5.72 -6.25 -0.65
CA PHE A 262 5.91 -6.50 0.78
C PHE A 262 6.25 -5.23 1.57
N ASP A 263 7.08 -4.36 1.02
CA ASP A 263 7.35 -3.02 1.54
C ASP A 263 7.29 -1.98 0.39
N PRO A 264 6.12 -1.34 0.20
CA PRO A 264 5.95 -0.33 -0.85
C PRO A 264 6.84 0.91 -0.71
N SER A 265 7.44 1.10 0.47
CA SER A 265 8.33 2.20 0.79
C SER A 265 9.80 1.79 0.83
N ASP A 266 10.14 0.55 0.46
CA ASP A 266 11.52 0.10 0.44
C ASP A 266 12.33 0.92 -0.56
N ARG A 267 13.17 1.80 0.00
CA ARG A 267 14.00 2.75 -0.72
C ARG A 267 14.87 2.06 -1.77
N GLN A 268 15.49 0.94 -1.40
CA GLN A 268 16.45 0.27 -2.27
C GLN A 268 15.73 -0.35 -3.47
N SER A 269 14.61 -1.03 -3.26
CA SER A 269 13.82 -1.60 -4.36
C SER A 269 13.21 -0.53 -5.27
N LEU A 270 12.79 0.62 -4.75
CA LEU A 270 12.28 1.73 -5.57
C LEU A 270 13.39 2.28 -6.48
N LEU A 271 14.57 2.54 -5.93
CA LEU A 271 15.73 3.01 -6.70
C LEU A 271 16.15 1.96 -7.73
N SER A 272 16.37 0.70 -7.33
CA SER A 272 16.83 -0.34 -8.25
C SER A 272 15.81 -0.67 -9.35
N LEU A 273 14.50 -0.63 -9.05
CA LEU A 273 13.47 -0.81 -10.08
C LEU A 273 13.42 0.38 -11.06
N GLY A 274 13.57 1.61 -10.54
CA GLY A 274 13.68 2.80 -11.37
C GLY A 274 14.91 2.78 -12.27
N GLU A 275 16.08 2.42 -11.72
CA GLU A 275 17.35 2.27 -12.46
C GLU A 275 17.21 1.21 -13.55
N LEU A 276 16.54 0.09 -13.22
CA LEU A 276 16.25 -0.96 -14.17
C LEU A 276 15.38 -0.47 -15.34
N TYR A 277 14.31 0.28 -15.07
CA TYR A 277 13.47 0.86 -16.13
C TYR A 277 14.19 1.92 -16.95
N GLU A 278 14.93 2.82 -16.31
CA GLU A 278 15.75 3.85 -16.98
C GLU A 278 16.70 3.17 -17.97
N SER A 279 17.26 2.05 -17.57
CA SER A 279 18.21 1.31 -18.37
C SER A 279 17.62 0.49 -19.52
N MET A 280 16.33 0.19 -19.43
CA MET A 280 15.55 -0.34 -20.56
C MET A 280 15.09 0.77 -21.51
N GLY A 281 15.40 2.04 -21.21
CA GLY A 281 14.90 3.21 -21.92
C GLY A 281 13.45 3.57 -21.59
N ASP A 282 12.86 2.96 -20.55
CA ASP A 282 11.48 3.27 -20.13
C ASP A 282 11.49 4.37 -19.06
N PHE A 283 11.74 5.60 -19.50
CA PHE A 283 11.91 6.72 -18.59
C PHE A 283 10.62 7.08 -17.85
N GLU A 284 9.43 6.88 -18.44
CA GLU A 284 8.15 7.09 -17.76
C GLU A 284 7.99 6.20 -16.53
N ARG A 285 8.24 4.89 -16.66
CA ARG A 285 8.17 3.98 -15.51
C ARG A 285 9.29 4.25 -14.51
N ALA A 286 10.50 4.60 -14.98
CA ALA A 286 11.59 4.98 -14.09
C ALA A 286 11.21 6.18 -13.20
N ILE A 287 10.72 7.27 -13.82
CA ILE A 287 10.27 8.47 -13.11
C ILE A 287 9.15 8.11 -12.13
N ALA A 288 8.16 7.30 -12.53
CA ALA A 288 7.06 6.92 -11.67
C ALA A 288 7.51 6.15 -10.42
N GLU A 289 8.52 5.27 -10.53
CA GLU A 289 9.07 4.56 -9.38
C GLU A 289 9.91 5.47 -8.48
N TYR A 290 10.78 6.30 -9.06
CA TYR A 290 11.58 7.26 -8.28
C TYR A 290 10.73 8.31 -7.55
N GLU A 291 9.62 8.76 -8.16
CA GLU A 291 8.71 9.73 -7.55
C GLU A 291 7.99 9.20 -6.30
N LYS A 292 7.80 7.87 -6.17
CA LYS A 292 7.26 7.27 -4.94
C LYS A 292 8.18 7.52 -3.74
N GLY A 293 9.50 7.52 -3.97
CA GLY A 293 10.50 7.81 -2.96
C GLY A 293 10.74 9.29 -2.73
N LEU A 294 10.40 10.17 -3.67
CA LEU A 294 10.65 11.61 -3.60
C LEU A 294 10.01 12.28 -2.36
N LEU A 295 8.95 11.70 -1.79
CA LEU A 295 8.31 12.16 -0.56
C LEU A 295 9.25 12.10 0.67
N SER A 296 10.27 11.24 0.68
CA SER A 296 11.27 11.20 1.75
C SER A 296 12.20 12.42 1.73
N GLY A 297 12.32 13.08 0.56
CA GLY A 297 13.24 14.19 0.35
C GLY A 297 14.72 13.78 0.27
N GLU A 298 15.01 12.47 0.22
CA GLU A 298 16.36 11.94 0.11
C GLU A 298 17.04 12.34 -1.21
N PRO A 299 18.36 12.64 -1.19
CA PRO A 299 19.07 13.15 -2.35
C PRO A 299 19.18 12.14 -3.50
N GLU A 300 19.16 10.83 -3.21
CA GLU A 300 19.19 9.76 -4.21
C GLU A 300 17.96 9.86 -5.14
N PHE A 301 16.76 10.01 -4.58
CA PHE A 301 15.55 10.16 -5.38
C PHE A 301 15.53 11.49 -6.14
N LEU A 302 16.01 12.58 -5.53
CA LEU A 302 16.13 13.87 -6.22
C LEU A 302 17.04 13.77 -7.45
N ASN A 303 18.20 13.12 -7.30
CA ASN A 303 19.15 12.87 -8.37
C ASN A 303 18.54 11.98 -9.46
N ALA A 304 17.94 10.85 -9.06
CA ALA A 304 17.37 9.86 -9.97
C ALA A 304 16.19 10.41 -10.78
N VAL A 305 15.25 11.13 -10.15
CA VAL A 305 14.16 11.83 -10.86
C VAL A 305 14.72 12.89 -11.80
N GLY A 306 15.71 13.68 -11.37
CA GLY A 306 16.36 14.69 -12.20
C GLY A 306 16.97 14.07 -13.46
N ARG A 307 17.75 13.00 -13.30
CA ARG A 307 18.37 12.25 -14.39
C ARG A 307 17.32 11.64 -15.34
N ALA A 308 16.35 10.90 -14.83
CA ALA A 308 15.37 10.24 -15.68
C ALA A 308 14.50 11.23 -16.48
N ARG A 309 14.14 12.37 -15.87
CA ARG A 309 13.44 13.46 -16.58
C ARG A 309 14.31 14.12 -17.65
N LEU A 310 15.61 14.26 -17.41
CA LEU A 310 16.56 14.77 -18.41
C LEU A 310 16.64 13.82 -19.60
N LEU A 311 16.84 12.52 -19.35
CA LEU A 311 16.90 11.49 -20.38
C LEU A 311 15.60 11.43 -21.20
N ARG A 312 14.44 11.48 -20.53
CA ARG A 312 13.14 11.57 -21.22
C ARG A 312 13.05 12.82 -22.10
N SER A 313 13.46 13.98 -21.59
CA SER A 313 13.42 15.23 -22.37
C SER A 313 14.31 15.17 -23.61
N LEU A 314 15.46 14.49 -23.51
CA LEU A 314 16.34 14.24 -24.65
C LEU A 314 15.70 13.26 -25.63
N GLU A 315 15.10 12.18 -25.16
CA GLU A 315 14.40 11.23 -26.02
C GLU A 315 13.22 11.86 -26.75
N GLU A 316 12.39 12.65 -26.05
CA GLU A 316 11.29 13.43 -26.61
C GLU A 316 11.79 14.41 -27.69
N ASN A 317 13.01 14.94 -27.51
CA ASN A 317 13.69 15.81 -28.47
C ASN A 317 14.54 15.05 -29.51
N GLY A 318 14.36 13.73 -29.64
CA GLY A 318 15.04 12.92 -30.66
C GLY A 318 16.54 12.73 -30.42
N TRP A 319 17.01 12.87 -29.18
CA TRP A 319 18.42 12.90 -28.81
C TRP A 319 19.21 14.01 -29.51
N GLU A 320 18.56 15.17 -29.70
CA GLU A 320 19.18 16.38 -30.23
C GLU A 320 19.29 17.46 -29.15
N ILE A 321 20.30 18.32 -29.28
CA ILE A 321 20.52 19.49 -28.43
C ILE A 321 20.70 20.74 -29.31
N PRO A 322 20.38 21.94 -28.81
CA PRO A 322 19.90 22.25 -27.46
C PRO A 322 18.42 21.88 -27.23
N ILE A 323 18.11 21.52 -25.99
CA ILE A 323 16.74 21.44 -25.46
C ILE A 323 16.35 22.82 -24.90
N ASP A 324 15.06 23.13 -24.90
CA ASP A 324 14.52 24.31 -24.22
C ASP A 324 14.92 24.35 -22.73
N GLN A 325 15.56 25.45 -22.33
CA GLN A 325 15.99 25.67 -20.95
C GLN A 325 14.81 25.65 -19.97
N GLN A 326 13.62 26.09 -20.41
CA GLN A 326 12.43 26.03 -19.56
C GLN A 326 12.01 24.57 -19.29
N ALA A 327 12.14 23.67 -20.27
CA ALA A 327 11.80 22.26 -20.15
C ALA A 327 12.66 21.55 -19.08
N ILE A 328 13.94 21.91 -18.97
CA ILE A 328 14.85 21.29 -18.00
C ILE A 328 15.02 22.08 -16.68
N SER A 329 14.32 23.20 -16.51
CA SER A 329 14.45 24.04 -15.29
C SER A 329 14.15 23.28 -13.99
N GLN A 330 13.16 22.38 -14.02
CA GLN A 330 12.83 21.52 -12.88
C GLN A 330 13.92 20.49 -12.60
N VAL A 331 14.56 19.94 -13.64
CA VAL A 331 15.69 19.01 -13.51
C VAL A 331 16.83 19.69 -12.79
N VAL A 332 17.23 20.88 -13.23
CA VAL A 332 18.32 21.63 -12.61
C VAL A 332 18.01 21.94 -11.14
N ALA A 333 16.77 22.32 -10.82
CA ALA A 333 16.36 22.56 -9.43
C ALA A 333 16.45 21.29 -8.55
N LEU A 334 16.05 20.12 -9.08
CA LEU A 334 16.17 18.84 -8.38
C LEU A 334 17.63 18.48 -8.11
N LEU A 335 18.49 18.59 -9.12
CA LEU A 335 19.92 18.29 -9.00
C LEU A 335 20.63 19.25 -8.05
N GLN A 336 20.31 20.55 -8.09
CA GLN A 336 20.84 21.53 -7.13
C GLN A 336 20.41 21.23 -5.69
N ARG A 337 19.16 20.77 -5.50
CA ARG A 337 18.67 20.37 -4.18
C ARG A 337 19.37 19.11 -3.68
N ALA A 338 19.57 18.11 -4.55
CA ALA A 338 20.35 16.92 -4.23
C ALA A 338 21.79 17.29 -3.83
N ALA A 339 22.47 18.13 -4.63
CA ALA A 339 23.85 18.53 -4.38
C ALA A 339 24.03 19.23 -3.03
N ARG A 340 23.07 20.08 -2.62
CA ARG A 340 23.14 20.81 -1.35
C ARG A 340 22.66 19.99 -0.14
N HIS A 341 22.16 18.77 -0.35
CA HIS A 341 21.62 17.96 0.74
C HIS A 341 22.74 17.47 1.68
N PRO A 342 22.58 17.56 3.01
CA PRO A 342 23.61 17.13 3.97
C PRO A 342 24.08 15.68 3.78
N ASP A 343 23.15 14.77 3.47
CA ASP A 343 23.48 13.36 3.26
C ASP A 343 24.27 13.15 1.96
N SER A 344 24.01 13.95 0.92
CA SER A 344 24.82 13.92 -0.30
C SER A 344 26.24 14.38 -0.04
N GLN A 345 26.43 15.41 0.79
CA GLN A 345 27.75 15.93 1.16
C GLN A 345 28.60 14.92 1.96
N GLN A 346 27.97 13.90 2.55
CA GLN A 346 28.64 12.82 3.29
C GLN A 346 28.78 11.54 2.46
N ASN A 347 28.25 11.52 1.22
CA ASN A 347 28.25 10.38 0.34
C ASN A 347 28.94 10.75 -1.00
N PRO A 348 30.29 10.65 -1.08
CA PRO A 348 31.04 11.05 -2.27
C PRO A 348 30.56 10.38 -3.57
N PRO A 349 30.28 9.06 -3.62
CA PRO A 349 29.72 8.43 -4.82
C PRO A 349 28.41 9.06 -5.30
N LEU A 350 27.48 9.36 -4.38
CA LEU A 350 26.23 10.03 -4.75
C LEU A 350 26.50 11.45 -5.25
N LEU A 351 27.38 12.19 -4.58
CA LEU A 351 27.70 13.55 -4.96
C LEU A 351 28.39 13.60 -6.34
N ALA A 352 29.24 12.62 -6.66
CA ALA A 352 29.81 12.42 -7.99
C ALA A 352 28.72 12.24 -9.06
N ASP A 353 27.74 11.37 -8.80
CA ASP A 353 26.61 11.14 -9.70
C ASP A 353 25.77 12.41 -9.91
N VAL A 354 25.51 13.16 -8.83
CA VAL A 354 24.75 14.42 -8.88
C VAL A 354 25.48 15.46 -9.73
N HIS A 355 26.78 15.65 -9.50
CA HIS A 355 27.59 16.59 -10.27
C HIS A 355 27.71 16.19 -11.75
N THR A 356 27.82 14.88 -12.02
CA THR A 356 27.81 14.35 -13.39
C THR A 356 26.49 14.67 -14.08
N ASN A 357 25.35 14.38 -13.43
CA ASN A 357 24.04 14.67 -13.99
C ASN A 357 23.79 16.19 -14.15
N ALA A 358 24.35 17.03 -13.28
CA ALA A 358 24.29 18.49 -13.41
C ALA A 358 25.08 18.99 -14.61
N GLY A 359 26.27 18.43 -14.86
CA GLY A 359 27.07 18.73 -16.06
C GLY A 359 26.34 18.32 -17.35
N ILE A 360 25.73 17.12 -17.37
CA ILE A 360 24.94 16.65 -18.52
C ILE A 360 23.73 17.58 -18.76
N ALA A 361 23.02 17.99 -17.71
CA ALA A 361 21.91 18.93 -17.82
C ALA A 361 22.35 20.29 -18.39
N GLY A 362 23.56 20.76 -18.04
CA GLY A 362 24.14 21.96 -18.62
C GLY A 362 24.44 21.79 -20.11
N TRP A 363 25.07 20.67 -20.53
CA TRP A 363 25.27 20.38 -21.95
C TRP A 363 23.98 20.31 -22.76
N ALA A 364 22.92 19.75 -22.18
CA ALA A 364 21.64 19.57 -22.85
C ALA A 364 21.02 20.88 -23.36
N VAL A 365 21.40 22.05 -22.81
CA VAL A 365 20.88 23.37 -23.22
C VAL A 365 21.89 24.22 -23.98
N VAL A 366 23.12 23.72 -24.18
CA VAL A 366 24.13 24.47 -24.93
C VAL A 366 23.86 24.35 -26.42
N ASP A 367 23.69 25.49 -27.07
CA ASP A 367 23.79 25.59 -28.52
C ASP A 367 25.28 25.63 -28.91
N PHE A 368 25.78 24.49 -29.38
CA PHE A 368 27.16 24.33 -29.81
C PHE A 368 27.47 25.05 -31.13
N GLU A 369 26.47 25.36 -31.96
CA GLU A 369 26.67 26.14 -33.19
C GLU A 369 26.84 27.63 -32.87
N ALA A 370 26.16 28.10 -31.83
CA ALA A 370 26.31 29.46 -31.28
C ALA A 370 27.44 29.59 -30.24
N ALA A 371 28.37 28.61 -30.15
CA ALA A 371 29.39 28.48 -29.11
C ALA A 371 30.39 29.65 -28.97
N LEU A 372 30.35 30.64 -29.86
CA LEU A 372 31.13 31.89 -29.73
C LEU A 372 30.41 32.99 -28.92
N SER A 373 29.21 32.74 -28.42
CA SER A 373 28.52 33.68 -27.53
C SER A 373 29.08 33.61 -26.11
N GLU A 374 29.14 34.78 -25.44
CA GLU A 374 29.60 34.88 -24.04
C GLU A 374 28.78 33.98 -23.09
N ASN A 375 27.48 33.83 -23.38
CA ASN A 375 26.60 32.94 -22.63
C ASN A 375 26.97 31.46 -22.78
N ALA A 376 27.28 30.99 -23.99
CA ALA A 376 27.70 29.61 -24.23
C ALA A 376 29.01 29.29 -23.50
N ASN A 377 29.98 30.21 -23.54
CA ASN A 377 31.25 30.07 -22.80
C ASN A 377 31.02 29.92 -21.28
N ARG A 378 30.12 30.74 -20.71
CA ARG A 378 29.78 30.65 -19.28
C ARG A 378 29.20 29.28 -18.93
N VAL A 379 28.22 28.80 -19.69
CA VAL A 379 27.59 27.49 -19.42
C VAL A 379 28.60 26.35 -19.60
N LEU A 380 29.44 26.39 -20.62
CA LEU A 380 30.47 25.37 -20.84
C LEU A 380 31.52 25.33 -19.73
N ASN A 381 31.86 26.48 -19.14
CA ASN A 381 32.70 26.54 -17.95
C ASN A 381 31.98 25.95 -16.72
N GLU A 382 30.70 26.26 -16.50
CA GLU A 382 29.90 25.66 -15.42
C GLU A 382 29.78 24.12 -15.56
N VAL A 383 29.60 23.63 -16.79
CA VAL A 383 29.56 22.19 -17.09
C VAL A 383 30.91 21.54 -16.80
N PHE A 384 32.00 22.14 -17.25
CA PHE A 384 33.35 21.64 -16.97
C PHE A 384 33.61 21.52 -15.46
N LEU A 385 33.26 22.56 -14.70
CA LEU A 385 33.41 22.56 -13.23
C LEU A 385 32.57 21.44 -12.60
N SER A 386 31.35 21.23 -13.08
CA SER A 386 30.50 20.13 -12.59
C SER A 386 31.16 18.77 -12.79
N PHE A 387 31.74 18.49 -13.97
CA PHE A 387 32.44 17.22 -14.18
C PHE A 387 33.75 17.09 -13.42
N ARG A 388 34.45 18.21 -13.19
CA ARG A 388 35.65 18.21 -12.34
C ARG A 388 35.28 17.85 -10.91
N ASP A 389 34.27 18.53 -10.35
CA ASP A 389 33.79 18.27 -9.00
C ASP A 389 33.30 16.81 -8.89
N ALA A 390 32.66 16.25 -9.93
CA ALA A 390 32.29 14.84 -9.97
C ALA A 390 33.49 13.90 -9.84
N MET A 391 34.53 14.11 -10.66
CA MET A 391 35.76 13.31 -10.64
C MET A 391 36.50 13.42 -9.29
N GLU A 392 36.54 14.61 -8.68
CA GLU A 392 37.12 14.78 -7.34
C GLU A 392 36.37 13.95 -6.29
N GLN A 393 35.04 13.86 -6.38
CA GLN A 393 34.24 13.02 -5.48
C GLN A 393 34.45 11.51 -5.74
N GLU A 394 34.67 11.10 -7.00
CA GLU A 394 35.05 9.72 -7.34
C GLU A 394 36.40 9.34 -6.73
N GLU A 395 37.40 10.24 -6.81
CA GLU A 395 38.71 10.04 -6.17
C GLU A 395 38.59 9.88 -4.64
N ILE A 396 37.77 10.72 -4.00
CA ILE A 396 37.49 10.61 -2.55
C ILE A 396 36.78 9.29 -2.22
N GLY A 397 35.81 8.89 -3.05
CA GLY A 397 35.04 7.65 -2.87
C GLY A 397 35.91 6.40 -3.03
N SER A 398 36.77 6.37 -4.05
CA SER A 398 37.66 5.24 -4.34
C SER A 398 38.68 4.99 -3.21
N ALA A 399 39.18 6.05 -2.58
CA ALA A 399 40.10 5.95 -1.43
C ALA A 399 39.46 5.24 -0.21
N ASN A 400 38.13 5.25 -0.10
CA ASN A 400 37.39 4.75 1.05
C ASN A 400 36.67 3.42 0.80
N SER A 401 36.77 2.84 -0.40
CA SER A 401 35.99 1.65 -0.77
C SER A 401 36.85 0.53 -1.36
N THR A 402 36.45 -0.71 -1.13
CA THR A 402 37.01 -1.91 -1.78
C THR A 402 36.09 -2.49 -2.86
N ASP A 403 34.88 -1.95 -3.01
CA ASP A 403 33.77 -2.68 -3.65
C ASP A 403 32.66 -1.74 -4.20
N ILE A 404 33.03 -0.59 -4.78
CA ILE A 404 32.08 0.25 -5.53
C ILE A 404 32.16 -0.15 -7.01
N ASP A 405 30.98 -0.37 -7.63
CA ASP A 405 30.76 -0.43 -9.08
C ASP A 405 31.85 0.34 -9.85
N ALA A 406 32.79 -0.37 -10.46
CA ALA A 406 33.97 0.23 -11.11
C ALA A 406 33.57 1.33 -12.12
N TRP A 407 32.42 1.15 -12.77
CA TRP A 407 31.87 2.11 -13.71
C TRP A 407 31.47 3.44 -13.05
N ARG A 408 30.87 3.43 -11.84
CA ARG A 408 30.49 4.65 -11.10
C ARG A 408 31.71 5.45 -10.66
N GLN A 409 32.86 4.80 -10.45
CA GLN A 409 34.10 5.49 -10.07
C GLN A 409 34.78 6.18 -11.26
N SER A 410 34.31 5.94 -12.48
CA SER A 410 34.96 6.34 -13.72
C SER A 410 34.11 7.27 -14.58
N ARG A 411 32.88 7.53 -14.17
CA ARG A 411 31.85 8.16 -14.98
C ARG A 411 32.09 9.67 -15.08
N GLY A 412 32.28 10.34 -13.96
CA GLY A 412 32.66 11.74 -13.85
C GLY A 412 34.00 12.01 -14.53
N GLN A 413 35.00 11.14 -14.32
CA GLN A 413 36.27 11.21 -15.03
C GLN A 413 36.09 11.13 -16.55
N CYS A 414 35.27 10.22 -17.07
CA CYS A 414 35.00 10.11 -18.50
C CYS A 414 34.38 11.40 -19.06
N TYR A 415 33.33 11.91 -18.41
CA TYR A 415 32.67 13.15 -18.82
C TYR A 415 33.60 14.37 -18.76
N LEU A 416 34.48 14.45 -17.76
CA LEU A 416 35.47 15.50 -17.65
C LEU A 416 36.45 15.49 -18.83
N GLN A 417 36.91 14.32 -19.26
CA GLN A 417 37.80 14.21 -20.43
C GLN A 417 37.10 14.66 -21.71
N LEU A 418 35.84 14.26 -21.89
CA LEU A 418 35.05 14.71 -23.04
C LEU A 418 34.84 16.24 -23.00
N ALA A 419 34.57 16.82 -21.83
CA ALA A 419 34.42 18.27 -21.65
C ALA A 419 35.70 19.05 -21.96
N ARG A 420 36.88 18.53 -21.58
CA ARG A 420 38.17 19.12 -21.98
C ARG A 420 38.30 19.20 -23.49
N LEU A 421 37.98 18.12 -24.19
CA LEU A 421 38.06 18.06 -25.64
C LEU A 421 37.07 19.01 -26.32
N VAL A 422 35.82 19.04 -25.83
CA VAL A 422 34.78 19.95 -26.33
C VAL A 422 35.21 21.42 -26.15
N ASN A 423 35.65 21.82 -24.95
CA ASN A 423 36.11 23.19 -24.70
C ASN A 423 37.31 23.57 -25.56
N TYR A 424 38.23 22.62 -25.80
CA TYR A 424 39.36 22.81 -26.70
C TYR A 424 38.92 23.05 -28.16
N ILE A 425 38.00 22.21 -28.67
CA ILE A 425 37.48 22.34 -30.04
C ILE A 425 36.79 23.70 -30.24
N LEU A 426 36.01 24.12 -29.25
CA LEU A 426 35.23 25.35 -29.28
C LEU A 426 36.06 26.60 -28.93
N LYS A 427 37.30 26.42 -28.45
CA LYS A 427 38.20 27.49 -27.99
C LYS A 427 37.58 28.34 -26.88
N VAL A 428 36.88 27.71 -25.94
CA VAL A 428 36.30 28.37 -24.77
C VAL A 428 37.43 28.99 -23.92
N PRO A 429 37.38 30.30 -23.60
CA PRO A 429 38.35 30.93 -22.71
C PRO A 429 38.20 30.37 -21.28
N TYR A 430 39.32 30.00 -20.66
CA TYR A 430 39.33 29.32 -19.36
C TYR A 430 40.33 29.99 -18.41
N ASP A 431 39.86 30.42 -17.24
CA ASP A 431 40.66 30.94 -16.13
C ASP A 431 40.72 29.86 -15.03
N ASP A 432 41.75 29.01 -15.06
CA ASP A 432 41.99 28.03 -14.00
C ASP A 432 43.18 28.45 -13.14
N PRO A 433 42.99 28.69 -11.84
CA PRO A 433 44.07 29.07 -10.94
C PRO A 433 45.13 27.96 -10.73
N PHE A 434 44.87 26.70 -11.10
CA PHE A 434 45.88 25.63 -11.12
C PHE A 434 46.65 25.53 -12.45
N PHE A 435 46.26 26.30 -13.48
CA PHE A 435 46.93 26.38 -14.78
C PHE A 435 47.94 27.53 -14.84
N ASN A 436 48.68 27.75 -13.75
CA ASN A 436 49.73 28.75 -13.72
C ASN A 436 51.01 28.19 -14.36
N GLY A 437 51.14 28.30 -15.67
CA GLY A 437 52.44 28.30 -16.37
C GLY A 437 53.29 27.02 -16.38
N SER A 438 52.92 25.94 -15.68
CA SER A 438 53.55 24.64 -15.84
C SER A 438 52.73 23.77 -16.78
N LYS A 439 53.36 23.39 -17.89
CA LYS A 439 53.01 22.24 -18.74
C LYS A 439 52.39 21.09 -17.92
N PHE A 440 51.07 21.09 -17.73
CA PHE A 440 50.35 19.86 -17.95
C PHE A 440 50.44 19.68 -19.45
N ILE A 441 51.32 18.77 -19.83
CA ILE A 441 51.59 18.56 -21.22
C ILE A 441 50.27 18.06 -21.81
N TYR A 442 49.80 18.71 -22.87
CA TYR A 442 48.90 18.14 -23.88
C TYR A 442 49.45 16.81 -24.48
N GLN A 443 50.40 16.12 -23.83
CA GLN A 443 50.91 14.78 -24.14
C GLN A 443 49.98 13.67 -23.62
N GLY A 444 48.95 13.99 -22.83
CA GLY A 444 47.89 13.04 -22.45
C GLY A 444 46.74 12.99 -23.46
N LEU A 445 46.18 14.15 -23.82
CA LEU A 445 45.19 14.28 -24.88
C LEU A 445 45.88 14.54 -26.22
N ASP A 446 46.66 13.58 -26.70
CA ASP A 446 46.79 13.43 -28.15
C ASP A 446 45.38 13.09 -28.64
N PRO A 447 44.73 13.88 -29.52
CA PRO A 447 43.43 13.49 -30.08
C PRO A 447 43.47 12.09 -30.73
N ARG A 448 44.67 11.64 -31.14
CA ARG A 448 44.93 10.28 -31.64
C ARG A 448 44.93 9.22 -30.54
N ARG A 449 45.13 9.59 -29.28
CA ARG A 449 45.18 8.73 -28.09
C ARG A 449 44.01 8.91 -27.13
N TYR A 450 43.00 9.74 -27.44
CA TYR A 450 41.80 9.82 -26.62
C TYR A 450 41.09 8.45 -26.49
N LYS A 451 41.16 7.60 -27.54
CA LYS A 451 40.71 6.19 -27.50
C LYS A 451 41.63 5.28 -26.68
N ASP A 452 42.84 5.73 -26.38
CA ASP A 452 43.86 4.99 -25.62
C ASP A 452 43.91 5.40 -24.13
N ASP A 453 43.12 6.40 -23.70
CA ASP A 453 43.09 6.87 -22.31
C ASP A 453 42.29 5.86 -21.45
N PRO A 454 42.90 5.28 -20.40
CA PRO A 454 42.66 3.90 -20.04
C PRO A 454 41.51 3.79 -19.02
N PHE A 455 40.64 2.80 -19.23
CA PHE A 455 39.56 2.37 -18.35
C PHE A 455 38.33 3.29 -18.23
N ALA A 456 38.46 4.60 -17.96
CA ALA A 456 37.33 5.36 -17.43
C ALA A 456 36.12 5.49 -18.39
N CYS A 457 36.36 5.75 -19.68
CA CYS A 457 35.31 5.77 -20.70
C CYS A 457 35.01 4.41 -21.33
N VAL A 458 35.90 3.42 -21.16
CA VAL A 458 35.84 2.15 -21.89
C VAL A 458 34.59 1.38 -21.50
N GLU A 459 34.24 1.34 -20.23
CA GLU A 459 33.04 0.65 -19.75
C GLU A 459 31.76 1.30 -20.28
N ILE A 460 31.74 2.64 -20.38
CA ILE A 460 30.62 3.37 -20.96
C ILE A 460 30.50 3.08 -22.46
N GLU A 461 31.63 3.12 -23.18
CA GLU A 461 31.66 2.87 -24.62
C GLU A 461 31.33 1.43 -25.01
N ARG A 462 31.58 0.45 -24.14
CA ARG A 462 31.13 -0.93 -24.36
C ARG A 462 29.63 -1.11 -24.18
N GLY A 463 28.98 -0.28 -23.37
CA GLY A 463 27.57 -0.45 -23.03
C GLY A 463 27.30 -1.73 -22.22
N ASP A 464 28.34 -2.30 -21.59
CA ASP A 464 28.24 -3.53 -20.81
C ASP A 464 27.36 -3.34 -19.56
N HIS A 465 27.20 -2.08 -19.11
CA HIS A 465 26.25 -1.69 -18.09
C HIS A 465 25.03 -1.00 -18.71
N PRO A 466 23.82 -1.26 -18.17
CA PRO A 466 22.63 -0.59 -18.67
C PRO A 466 22.64 0.94 -18.49
N GLY A 467 23.16 1.44 -17.36
CA GLY A 467 23.39 2.89 -17.14
C GLY A 467 24.39 3.50 -18.14
N ALA A 468 25.38 2.71 -18.56
CA ALA A 468 26.34 3.10 -19.58
C ALA A 468 25.71 3.25 -20.97
N THR A 469 24.59 2.56 -21.27
CA THR A 469 23.91 2.72 -22.57
C THR A 469 23.31 4.12 -22.72
N SER A 470 22.62 4.63 -21.69
CA SER A 470 22.08 5.99 -21.69
C SER A 470 23.18 7.04 -21.70
N ASP A 471 24.26 6.83 -20.94
CA ASP A 471 25.42 7.73 -20.96
C ASP A 471 26.17 7.70 -22.31
N LEU A 472 26.24 6.55 -22.98
CA LEU A 472 26.81 6.44 -24.33
C LEU A 472 25.97 7.22 -25.36
N GLN A 473 24.64 7.13 -25.28
CA GLN A 473 23.75 7.93 -26.13
C GLN A 473 23.98 9.43 -25.88
N LEU A 474 24.00 9.87 -24.62
CA LEU A 474 24.30 11.26 -24.23
C LEU A 474 25.62 11.77 -24.81
N MET A 475 26.69 11.01 -24.64
CA MET A 475 28.00 11.38 -25.20
C MET A 475 27.97 11.46 -26.72
N ASN A 476 27.24 10.57 -27.39
CA ASN A 476 27.10 10.60 -28.84
C ASN A 476 26.33 11.83 -29.31
N VAL A 477 25.31 12.29 -28.58
CA VAL A 477 24.61 13.56 -28.88
C VAL A 477 25.61 14.72 -28.93
N VAL A 478 26.47 14.85 -27.92
CA VAL A 478 27.48 15.90 -27.86
C VAL A 478 28.54 15.74 -28.95
N LYS A 479 29.05 14.51 -29.16
CA LYS A 479 30.05 14.21 -30.21
C LYS A 479 29.51 14.51 -31.61
N ASN A 480 28.22 14.30 -31.85
CA ASN A 480 27.56 14.50 -33.14
C ASN A 480 27.08 15.94 -33.36
N SER A 481 27.12 16.79 -32.35
CA SER A 481 26.74 18.20 -32.48
C SER A 481 27.76 18.99 -33.30
N THR A 482 27.32 19.86 -34.20
CA THR A 482 28.22 20.79 -34.91
C THR A 482 28.65 21.91 -33.95
N PRO A 483 29.92 22.33 -33.91
CA PRO A 483 31.06 21.95 -34.75
C PRO A 483 31.90 20.76 -34.22
N ILE A 484 31.50 20.14 -33.12
CA ILE A 484 32.23 19.05 -32.45
C ILE A 484 32.40 17.84 -33.40
N ALA A 485 31.33 17.45 -34.09
CA ALA A 485 31.35 16.34 -35.06
C ALA A 485 32.41 16.51 -36.15
N LEU A 486 32.54 17.73 -36.70
CA LEU A 486 33.54 18.03 -37.73
C LEU A 486 34.98 17.92 -37.20
N ALA A 487 35.19 18.23 -35.92
CA ALA A 487 36.50 18.06 -35.29
C ALA A 487 36.81 16.58 -35.06
N PHE A 488 35.86 15.79 -34.55
CA PHE A 488 36.04 14.34 -34.39
C PHE A 488 36.28 13.63 -35.73
N GLN A 489 35.55 14.00 -36.79
CA GLN A 489 35.78 13.47 -38.13
C GLN A 489 37.21 13.75 -38.63
N LYS A 490 37.72 14.97 -38.39
CA LYS A 490 39.11 15.34 -38.73
C LYS A 490 40.13 14.56 -37.91
N ILE A 491 39.86 14.35 -36.62
CA ILE A 491 40.71 13.55 -35.73
C ILE A 491 40.77 12.11 -36.26
N ASP A 492 39.63 11.47 -36.52
CA ASP A 492 39.57 10.11 -37.04
C ASP A 492 40.22 9.98 -38.44
N SER A 493 40.01 10.96 -39.33
CA SER A 493 40.66 10.95 -40.65
C SER A 493 42.18 11.14 -40.57
N ASN A 494 42.67 11.93 -39.62
CA ASN A 494 44.10 12.13 -39.38
C ASN A 494 44.75 10.92 -38.69
N ILE A 495 44.00 10.15 -37.89
CA ILE A 495 44.45 8.86 -37.34
C ILE A 495 44.58 7.81 -38.45
N LEU A 496 43.70 7.83 -39.45
CA LEU A 496 43.75 6.96 -40.63
C LEU A 496 44.80 7.37 -41.67
N GLN A 497 45.38 8.57 -41.56
CA GLN A 497 46.61 8.99 -42.25
C GLN A 497 47.76 9.14 -41.26
N PRO A 498 48.25 8.05 -40.63
CA PRO A 498 49.48 8.15 -39.87
C PRO A 498 50.59 8.37 -40.89
N ASP A 499 51.31 9.47 -40.74
CA ASP A 499 52.54 9.73 -41.48
C ASP A 499 53.42 8.47 -41.44
N LEU A 500 53.54 7.82 -42.60
CA LEU A 500 54.16 6.51 -42.79
C LEU A 500 55.65 6.59 -42.46
N THR A 501 56.03 6.25 -41.23
CA THR A 501 57.44 5.98 -40.93
C THR A 501 57.70 4.70 -40.15
N ASP A 502 56.71 4.00 -39.59
CA ASP A 502 57.01 2.72 -38.93
C ASP A 502 55.96 1.62 -39.15
N ALA A 503 56.02 1.03 -40.35
CA ALA A 503 55.23 -0.14 -40.74
C ALA A 503 55.42 -1.38 -39.83
N ARG A 504 56.50 -1.42 -39.02
CA ARG A 504 56.70 -2.51 -38.04
C ARG A 504 55.76 -2.41 -36.85
N LEU A 505 55.42 -1.20 -36.40
CA LEU A 505 54.55 -1.01 -35.24
C LEU A 505 53.10 -1.43 -35.56
N LEU A 506 52.62 -1.07 -36.75
CA LEU A 506 51.28 -1.42 -37.22
C LEU A 506 51.10 -2.93 -37.36
N ASN A 507 52.10 -3.62 -37.93
CA ASN A 507 52.10 -5.09 -38.03
C ASN A 507 52.13 -5.75 -36.65
N THR A 508 52.91 -5.20 -35.70
CA THR A 508 53.00 -5.77 -34.34
C THR A 508 51.68 -5.63 -33.58
N LEU A 509 50.96 -4.52 -33.76
CA LEU A 509 49.66 -4.29 -33.15
C LEU A 509 48.56 -5.16 -33.77
N GLN A 510 48.53 -5.30 -35.10
CA GLN A 510 47.62 -6.22 -35.79
C GLN A 510 47.83 -7.67 -35.34
N GLN A 511 49.08 -8.10 -35.17
CA GLN A 511 49.40 -9.47 -34.77
C GLN A 511 49.01 -9.74 -33.32
N ARG A 512 49.20 -8.77 -32.41
CA ARG A 512 48.70 -8.88 -31.02
C ARG A 512 47.18 -8.95 -30.96
N LEU A 513 46.49 -8.14 -31.77
CA LEU A 513 45.03 -8.16 -31.84
C LEU A 513 44.52 -9.50 -32.37
N TYR A 514 45.17 -10.04 -33.41
CA TYR A 514 44.85 -11.36 -33.98
C TYR A 514 45.08 -12.49 -32.97
N ASP A 515 46.20 -12.47 -32.24
CA ASP A 515 46.50 -13.45 -31.18
C ASP A 515 45.50 -13.36 -30.01
N GLN A 516 45.02 -12.16 -29.69
CA GLN A 516 44.06 -11.94 -28.62
C GLN A 516 42.64 -12.39 -29.00
N ILE A 517 42.24 -12.22 -30.27
CA ILE A 517 41.00 -12.76 -30.84
C ILE A 517 41.06 -14.30 -30.88
N GLN A 518 42.19 -14.89 -31.27
CA GLN A 518 42.39 -16.35 -31.27
C GLN A 518 42.33 -16.96 -29.86
N ARG A 519 42.78 -16.23 -28.81
CA ARG A 519 42.70 -16.71 -27.42
C ARG A 519 41.31 -16.60 -26.81
N THR A 520 40.49 -15.65 -27.27
CA THR A 520 39.10 -15.48 -26.81
C THR A 520 38.12 -16.36 -27.56
N TRP A 521 38.46 -16.81 -28.77
CA TRP A 521 37.74 -17.84 -29.51
C TRP A 521 38.35 -19.24 -29.27
N GLN A 522 38.04 -19.85 -28.12
CA GLN A 522 37.97 -21.32 -28.09
C GLN A 522 36.55 -21.72 -28.51
N PRO A 523 36.37 -22.51 -29.59
CA PRO A 523 35.06 -23.04 -29.92
C PRO A 523 34.59 -23.94 -28.78
N LEU A 524 33.37 -23.72 -28.29
CA LEU A 524 32.68 -24.66 -27.42
C LEU A 524 32.63 -26.02 -28.12
N ASP A 525 33.31 -27.01 -27.55
CA ASP A 525 33.09 -28.42 -27.89
C ASP A 525 31.63 -28.76 -27.53
N LEU A 526 30.76 -28.75 -28.55
CA LEU A 526 29.36 -29.17 -28.48
C LEU A 526 29.20 -30.69 -28.58
N GLU A 527 30.16 -31.46 -28.05
CA GLU A 527 30.08 -32.93 -27.99
C GLU A 527 30.28 -33.45 -26.55
N ASN A 528 29.32 -33.14 -25.68
CA ASN A 528 28.72 -34.13 -24.79
C ASN A 528 27.42 -33.58 -24.18
N PRO A 529 26.31 -34.34 -24.25
CA PRO A 529 24.97 -33.87 -23.89
C PRO A 529 24.78 -33.58 -22.40
#